data_AF-A0A1L8Q287-F1
#
_entry.id   AF-A0A1L8Q287-F1
#
_cell.length_a   1.000
_cell.length_b   1.000
_cell.length_c   1.000
_cell.angle_alpha   90.00
_cell.angle_beta   90.00
_cell.angle_gamma   90.00
#
_symmetry.space_group_name_H-M   'P 1'
#
loop_
_entity.id
_entity.type
_entity.pdbx_description
1 polymer ?
#
loop_
_entity_poly.entity_id
_entity_poly.type
_entity_poly.pdbx_seq_one_letter_code
_entity_poly.pdbx_strand_id
1 'polypeptide(L)'
;MSDSPIKYRLIKKEKHTGARLGEIITPHGTFPTPMFMPVGTQATVKTQSPEELKEMGSGIILSNTYHLWLRPGDELIARAGGLHKFMNWDQPILTDSGGFQVYSLADSRNITEEGVTFKNHLNGSKMFLSPEKAISIQNNLGSDIMMSFDECPQFYQPYDYVKKSIERTSRWAERGLKAHRRPHDQGLFGIVQGAGFEDLRRQSAHDLVSMDFPGYSIGGLAVGETHEEMNAVLDFTTQLLPENKPRYLMGVGAPDSLIDGVIRGVDMFDCVLPTRIARNGTCMTSQGRLVVKNAQFAEDFTPLDPECDCYTCKNYTRAYLRHLLKADETFGIRLTSYHNLYFLLNLMKQVRQAIMDDHLLEFREYFVEKYGYNKSGRNF
;
A
#
# COMPACT_ATOMS: atom_id res chain seq x y z
N MET A 1 -22.65 -12.34 15.73
CA MET A 1 -21.62 -11.73 14.87
C MET A 1 -21.90 -10.24 14.89
N SER A 2 -21.01 -9.44 15.47
CA SER A 2 -21.17 -7.98 15.43
C SER A 2 -20.92 -7.51 14.00
N ASP A 3 -21.81 -6.67 13.46
CA ASP A 3 -21.57 -5.97 12.19
C ASP A 3 -20.18 -5.35 12.20
N SER A 4 -19.32 -5.73 11.24
CA SER A 4 -17.98 -5.15 11.14
C SER A 4 -18.08 -3.64 10.84
N PRO A 5 -17.20 -2.81 11.42
CA PRO A 5 -17.12 -1.38 11.11
C PRO A 5 -16.63 -1.11 9.69
N ILE A 6 -16.07 -2.12 9.02
CA ILE A 6 -15.60 -2.03 7.63
C ILE A 6 -16.58 -2.76 6.74
N LYS A 7 -17.19 -2.02 5.80
CA LYS A 7 -18.13 -2.56 4.81
C LYS A 7 -17.61 -2.29 3.41
N TYR A 8 -17.73 -3.28 2.53
CA TYR A 8 -17.41 -3.12 1.11
C TYR A 8 -18.70 -3.16 0.29
N ARG A 9 -18.92 -2.12 -0.50
CA ARG A 9 -20.04 -2.06 -1.45
C ARG A 9 -19.49 -2.18 -2.85
N LEU A 10 -19.74 -3.33 -3.48
CA LEU A 10 -19.47 -3.53 -4.90
C LEU A 10 -20.52 -2.76 -5.72
N ILE A 11 -20.06 -1.83 -6.56
CA ILE A 11 -20.92 -0.98 -7.40
C ILE A 11 -21.05 -1.60 -8.79
N LYS A 12 -19.93 -2.02 -9.38
CA LYS A 12 -19.88 -2.59 -10.73
C LYS A 12 -18.73 -3.58 -10.86
N LYS A 13 -18.94 -4.61 -11.68
CA LYS A 13 -17.87 -5.39 -12.30
C LYS A 13 -17.76 -5.02 -13.77
N GLU A 14 -16.55 -4.71 -14.19
CA GLU A 14 -16.20 -4.46 -15.59
C GLU A 14 -16.50 -5.72 -16.42
N LYS A 15 -17.13 -5.55 -17.59
CA LYS A 15 -17.65 -6.65 -18.40
C LYS A 15 -16.59 -7.61 -18.94
N HIS A 16 -15.40 -7.12 -19.29
CA HIS A 16 -14.40 -7.87 -20.03
C HIS A 16 -13.38 -8.59 -19.12
N THR A 17 -13.08 -8.01 -17.97
CA THR A 17 -12.03 -8.45 -17.04
C THR A 17 -12.58 -8.91 -15.70
N GLY A 18 -13.79 -8.46 -15.32
CA GLY A 18 -14.32 -8.65 -13.98
C GLY A 18 -13.70 -7.72 -12.92
N ALA A 19 -12.90 -6.72 -13.35
CA ALA A 19 -12.36 -5.69 -12.47
C ALA A 19 -13.48 -4.97 -11.69
N ARG A 20 -13.20 -4.58 -10.45
CA ARG A 20 -14.24 -4.19 -9.49
C ARG A 20 -14.19 -2.70 -9.22
N LEU A 21 -15.32 -2.03 -9.43
CA LEU A 21 -15.59 -0.70 -8.93
C LEU A 21 -16.45 -0.81 -7.68
N GLY A 22 -15.97 -0.24 -6.58
CA GLY A 22 -16.67 -0.29 -5.31
C GLY A 22 -16.32 0.88 -4.42
N GLU A 23 -16.70 0.74 -3.16
CA GLU A 23 -16.29 1.65 -2.09
C GLU A 23 -16.13 0.89 -0.78
N ILE A 24 -15.23 1.38 0.05
CA ILE A 24 -15.03 0.90 1.41
C ILE A 24 -15.54 1.97 2.36
N ILE A 25 -16.44 1.56 3.25
CA ILE A 25 -17.05 2.38 4.29
C ILE A 25 -16.34 2.04 5.60
N THR A 26 -15.81 3.06 6.27
CA THR A 26 -15.17 2.96 7.59
C THR A 26 -15.76 4.00 8.55
N PRO A 27 -15.43 3.95 9.85
CA PRO A 27 -15.88 4.95 10.82
C PRO A 27 -15.45 6.39 10.50
N HIS A 28 -14.29 6.59 9.86
CA HIS A 28 -13.75 7.92 9.54
C HIS A 28 -13.99 8.36 8.08
N GLY A 29 -14.77 7.61 7.31
CA GLY A 29 -15.14 8.03 5.95
C GLY A 29 -15.41 6.89 4.99
N THR A 30 -15.77 7.25 3.77
CA THR A 30 -15.97 6.30 2.66
C THR A 30 -15.07 6.71 1.52
N PHE A 31 -14.40 5.75 0.89
CA PHE A 31 -13.52 6.00 -0.25
C PHE A 31 -13.76 4.96 -1.36
N PRO A 32 -13.63 5.36 -2.64
CA PRO A 32 -13.89 4.47 -3.76
C PRO A 32 -12.72 3.51 -4.00
N THR A 33 -13.00 2.35 -4.59
CA THR A 33 -12.01 1.37 -5.06
C THR A 33 -12.18 1.13 -6.57
N PRO A 34 -11.11 0.88 -7.34
CA PRO A 34 -9.74 0.67 -6.87
C PRO A 34 -9.00 1.96 -6.48
N MET A 35 -8.00 1.84 -5.60
CA MET A 35 -7.35 3.01 -4.97
C MET A 35 -5.88 2.77 -4.58
N PHE A 36 -5.08 3.85 -4.50
CA PHE A 36 -3.68 3.83 -4.05
C PHE A 36 -3.49 4.60 -2.72
N MET A 37 -2.88 3.98 -1.71
CA MET A 37 -2.66 4.54 -0.36
C MET A 37 -1.28 5.20 -0.28
N PRO A 38 -1.18 6.52 -0.09
CA PRO A 38 0.07 7.17 0.31
C PRO A 38 0.56 6.61 1.66
N VAL A 39 1.85 6.29 1.72
CA VAL A 39 2.45 5.67 2.91
C VAL A 39 3.04 6.71 3.84
N GLY A 40 2.51 6.78 5.06
CA GLY A 40 3.04 7.49 6.20
C GLY A 40 3.92 6.59 7.06
N THR A 41 5.18 6.98 7.27
CA THR A 41 6.13 6.14 8.05
C THR A 41 6.15 6.51 9.53
N GLN A 42 6.09 7.79 9.87
CA GLN A 42 6.22 8.29 11.24
C GLN A 42 5.12 9.32 11.51
N ALA A 43 3.86 8.90 11.36
CA ALA A 43 2.68 9.77 11.49
C ALA A 43 2.72 10.96 10.50
N THR A 44 3.36 10.76 9.34
CA THR A 44 3.40 11.73 8.25
C THR A 44 3.73 11.01 6.95
N VAL A 45 2.98 11.33 5.89
CA VAL A 45 3.41 11.06 4.52
C VAL A 45 4.53 12.04 4.22
N LYS A 46 5.73 11.52 3.97
CA LYS A 46 6.94 12.35 3.91
C LYS A 46 6.74 13.56 2.99
N THR A 47 6.99 14.74 3.53
CA THR A 47 6.92 16.07 2.87
C THR A 47 5.53 16.63 2.59
N GLN A 48 4.44 15.93 2.93
CA GLN A 48 3.07 16.35 2.63
C GLN A 48 2.29 16.64 3.90
N SER A 49 1.44 17.67 3.87
CA SER A 49 0.49 17.94 4.94
C SER A 49 -0.80 17.14 4.75
N PRO A 50 -1.59 16.91 5.83
CA PRO A 50 -2.91 16.31 5.72
C PRO A 50 -3.85 17.01 4.72
N GLU A 51 -3.78 18.34 4.66
CA GLU A 51 -4.64 19.17 3.79
C GLU A 51 -4.33 18.92 2.32
N GLU A 52 -3.05 18.81 1.95
CA GLU A 52 -2.64 18.48 0.58
C GLU A 52 -3.10 17.09 0.17
N LEU A 53 -2.99 16.10 1.07
CA LEU A 53 -3.46 14.74 0.80
C LEU A 53 -4.98 14.69 0.58
N LYS A 54 -5.74 15.50 1.32
CA LYS A 54 -7.19 15.67 1.11
C LYS A 54 -7.48 16.33 -0.24
N GLU A 55 -6.76 17.39 -0.59
CA GLU A 55 -6.89 18.08 -1.87
C GLU A 55 -6.64 17.14 -3.07
N MET A 56 -5.63 16.27 -2.96
CA MET A 56 -5.34 15.25 -3.98
C MET A 56 -6.39 14.14 -4.05
N GLY A 57 -7.31 14.06 -3.09
CA GLY A 57 -8.31 12.99 -3.02
C GLY A 57 -7.75 11.65 -2.58
N SER A 58 -6.77 11.63 -1.65
CA SER A 58 -6.16 10.40 -1.13
C SER A 58 -7.21 9.42 -0.58
N GLY A 59 -8.20 9.92 0.15
CA GLY A 59 -9.31 9.14 0.72
C GLY A 59 -8.93 8.27 1.91
N ILE A 60 -7.72 7.70 1.92
CA ILE A 60 -7.12 6.90 3.00
C ILE A 60 -5.60 7.00 2.89
N ILE A 61 -4.90 6.75 4.00
CA ILE A 61 -3.43 6.57 4.02
C ILE A 61 -3.06 5.27 4.73
N LEU A 62 -1.87 4.75 4.41
CA LEU A 62 -1.24 3.69 5.20
C LEU A 62 -0.33 4.33 6.24
N SER A 63 -0.34 3.84 7.47
CA SER A 63 0.59 4.22 8.53
C SER A 63 1.39 3.03 9.03
N ASN A 64 2.68 3.23 9.23
CA ASN A 64 3.62 2.17 9.54
C ASN A 64 3.71 1.90 11.05
N THR A 65 3.16 0.78 11.50
CA THR A 65 3.06 0.41 12.93
C THR A 65 4.41 0.26 13.57
N TYR A 66 5.36 -0.39 12.88
CA TYR A 66 6.69 -0.65 13.41
C TYR A 66 7.39 0.64 13.84
N HIS A 67 7.44 1.64 12.96
CA HIS A 67 8.12 2.89 13.25
C HIS A 67 7.43 3.70 14.35
N LEU A 68 6.09 3.72 14.36
CA LEU A 68 5.33 4.42 15.40
C LEU A 68 5.48 3.78 16.78
N TRP A 69 5.56 2.45 16.83
CA TRP A 69 5.84 1.72 18.06
C TRP A 69 7.22 2.06 18.63
N LEU A 70 8.24 2.21 17.77
CA LEU A 70 9.57 2.60 18.21
C LEU A 70 9.65 4.06 18.64
N ARG A 71 9.04 4.94 17.85
CA ARG A 71 9.04 6.38 18.10
C ARG A 71 7.84 7.03 17.40
N PRO A 72 6.94 7.68 18.15
CA PRO A 72 7.07 8.11 19.55
C PRO A 72 6.67 7.06 20.60
N GLY A 73 6.18 5.89 20.19
CA GLY A 73 5.54 4.90 21.06
C GLY A 73 4.02 4.97 20.95
N ASP A 74 3.37 3.81 20.87
CA ASP A 74 1.93 3.68 20.67
C ASP A 74 1.10 4.18 21.85
N GLU A 75 1.59 3.99 23.08
CA GLU A 75 0.92 4.50 24.28
C GLU A 75 0.86 6.04 24.32
N LEU A 76 1.89 6.71 23.81
CA LEU A 76 1.89 8.17 23.71
C LEU A 76 0.83 8.63 22.72
N ILE A 77 0.74 7.97 21.56
CA ILE A 77 -0.26 8.26 20.53
C ILE A 77 -1.68 8.01 21.08
N ALA A 78 -1.88 6.91 21.81
CA ALA A 78 -3.15 6.63 22.47
C ALA A 78 -3.54 7.75 23.45
N ARG A 79 -2.61 8.22 24.30
CA ARG A 79 -2.86 9.35 25.22
C ARG A 79 -3.11 10.68 24.49
N ALA A 80 -2.54 10.87 23.30
CA ALA A 80 -2.82 12.02 22.43
C ALA A 80 -4.20 11.93 21.74
N GLY A 81 -4.95 10.85 21.98
CA GLY A 81 -6.30 10.64 21.43
C GLY A 81 -6.33 9.85 20.13
N GLY A 82 -5.31 9.04 19.86
CA GLY A 82 -5.20 8.20 18.67
C GLY A 82 -4.41 8.86 17.54
N LEU A 83 -4.05 8.06 16.54
CA LEU A 83 -3.18 8.46 15.43
C LEU A 83 -3.81 9.59 14.61
N HIS A 84 -5.12 9.51 14.32
CA HIS A 84 -5.87 10.54 13.61
C HIS A 84 -5.66 11.94 14.22
N LYS A 85 -5.91 12.07 15.53
CA LYS A 85 -5.70 13.35 16.26
C LYS A 85 -4.23 13.73 16.32
N PHE A 86 -3.34 12.76 16.55
CA PHE A 86 -1.91 13.00 16.67
C PHE A 86 -1.30 13.61 15.40
N MET A 87 -1.77 13.21 14.21
CA MET A 87 -1.25 13.68 12.92
C MET A 87 -2.18 14.63 12.16
N ASN A 88 -3.29 15.06 12.77
CA ASN A 88 -4.31 15.88 12.13
C ASN A 88 -4.89 15.27 10.84
N TRP A 89 -5.13 13.97 10.83
CA TRP A 89 -5.76 13.24 9.72
C TRP A 89 -7.10 12.66 10.20
N ASP A 90 -8.19 13.21 9.72
CA ASP A 90 -9.57 12.86 10.10
C ASP A 90 -10.26 11.88 9.14
N GLN A 91 -9.52 11.42 8.12
CA GLN A 91 -9.97 10.42 7.15
C GLN A 91 -9.46 9.02 7.54
N PRO A 92 -9.89 7.95 6.85
CA PRO A 92 -9.49 6.59 7.18
C PRO A 92 -7.97 6.37 7.20
N ILE A 93 -7.51 5.49 8.10
CA ILE A 93 -6.13 5.01 8.19
C ILE A 93 -6.09 3.49 8.14
N LEU A 94 -5.21 2.94 7.32
CA LEU A 94 -4.78 1.54 7.41
C LEU A 94 -3.44 1.47 8.16
N THR A 95 -3.28 0.57 9.12
CA THR A 95 -1.98 0.26 9.74
C THR A 95 -1.48 -1.11 9.32
N ASP A 96 -0.21 -1.20 8.93
CA ASP A 96 0.44 -2.49 8.71
C ASP A 96 0.71 -3.21 10.05
N SER A 97 1.09 -4.49 9.99
CA SER A 97 1.32 -5.30 11.20
C SER A 97 2.73 -5.11 11.80
N GLY A 98 3.63 -4.49 11.04
CA GLY A 98 5.07 -4.42 11.33
C GLY A 98 5.87 -5.68 10.94
N GLY A 99 5.21 -6.75 10.46
CA GLY A 99 5.86 -8.02 10.09
C GLY A 99 6.92 -7.85 8.99
N PHE A 100 6.62 -7.10 7.94
CA PHE A 100 7.54 -6.84 6.84
C PHE A 100 8.78 -6.01 7.26
N GLN A 101 8.63 -5.08 8.20
CA GLN A 101 9.74 -4.25 8.69
C GLN A 101 10.67 -5.06 9.59
N VAL A 102 10.10 -5.93 10.44
CA VAL A 102 10.87 -6.90 11.20
C VAL A 102 11.61 -7.86 10.26
N TYR A 103 10.98 -8.23 9.15
CA TYR A 103 11.60 -9.04 8.11
C TYR A 103 12.75 -8.29 7.38
N SER A 104 12.54 -7.05 6.94
CA SER A 104 13.46 -6.31 6.07
C SER A 104 14.60 -5.57 6.78
N LEU A 105 14.45 -5.23 8.07
CA LEU A 105 15.42 -4.41 8.81
C LEU A 105 16.28 -5.18 9.82
N ALA A 106 16.01 -6.47 10.04
CA ALA A 106 16.71 -7.26 11.06
C ALA A 106 17.51 -8.42 10.46
N ASP A 107 18.80 -8.19 10.21
CA ASP A 107 19.77 -9.25 9.91
C ASP A 107 19.82 -10.31 11.04
N SER A 108 19.50 -9.91 12.28
CA SER A 108 19.34 -10.81 13.41
C SER A 108 17.88 -10.88 13.87
N ARG A 109 17.07 -11.69 13.18
CA ARG A 109 15.71 -12.06 13.62
C ARG A 109 15.66 -13.52 14.02
N ASN A 110 14.84 -13.82 15.03
CA ASN A 110 14.50 -15.19 15.41
C ASN A 110 12.97 -15.31 15.41
N ILE A 111 12.46 -16.16 14.51
CA ILE A 111 11.02 -16.40 14.33
C ILE A 111 10.69 -17.71 15.06
N THR A 112 9.80 -17.64 16.05
CA THR A 112 9.26 -18.79 16.77
C THR A 112 7.74 -18.82 16.63
N GLU A 113 7.06 -19.80 17.22
CA GLU A 113 5.59 -19.81 17.17
C GLU A 113 4.99 -18.63 17.96
N GLU A 114 5.66 -18.17 19.01
CA GLU A 114 5.17 -17.10 19.89
C GLU A 114 5.21 -15.73 19.21
N GLY A 115 6.15 -15.51 18.30
CA GLY A 115 6.36 -14.24 17.60
C GLY A 115 7.77 -14.10 17.04
N VAL A 116 8.21 -12.86 16.86
CA VAL A 116 9.53 -12.55 16.31
C VAL A 116 10.34 -11.71 17.29
N THR A 117 11.56 -12.18 17.55
CA THR A 117 12.58 -11.43 18.29
C THR A 117 13.52 -10.75 17.30
N PHE A 118 13.81 -9.47 17.50
CA PHE A 118 14.73 -8.70 16.64
C PHE A 118 15.42 -7.58 17.42
N LYS A 119 16.35 -6.86 16.79
CA LYS A 119 17.02 -5.69 17.38
C LYS A 119 16.38 -4.39 16.88
N ASN A 120 16.17 -3.45 17.79
CA ASN A 120 15.75 -2.10 17.47
C ASN A 120 16.84 -1.40 16.64
N HIS A 121 16.51 -0.93 15.44
CA HIS A 121 17.48 -0.26 14.55
C HIS A 121 17.91 1.14 15.05
N LEU A 122 17.19 1.73 16.02
CA LEU A 122 17.51 3.04 16.57
C LEU A 122 18.54 2.99 17.71
N ASN A 123 18.50 1.95 18.55
CA ASN A 123 19.33 1.88 19.77
C ASN A 123 19.91 0.48 20.05
N GLY A 124 19.64 -0.50 19.20
CA GLY A 124 20.17 -1.86 19.34
C GLY A 124 19.48 -2.74 20.39
N SER A 125 18.48 -2.25 21.12
CA SER A 125 17.81 -3.04 22.16
C SER A 125 17.08 -4.25 21.57
N LYS A 126 17.00 -5.34 22.35
CA LYS A 126 16.26 -6.54 21.96
C LYS A 126 14.77 -6.27 22.10
N MET A 127 14.00 -6.60 21.06
CA MET A 127 12.55 -6.43 21.00
C MET A 127 11.87 -7.76 20.67
N PHE A 128 10.61 -7.87 21.05
CA PHE A 128 9.76 -9.02 20.76
C PHE A 128 8.38 -8.54 20.28
N LEU A 129 7.95 -9.04 19.13
CA LEU A 129 6.65 -8.74 18.53
C LEU A 129 5.89 -10.04 18.32
N SER A 130 4.78 -10.20 19.06
CA SER A 130 3.81 -11.29 18.88
C SER A 130 2.56 -10.79 18.16
N PRO A 131 1.71 -11.69 17.64
CA PRO A 131 0.37 -11.32 17.14
C PRO A 131 -0.42 -10.43 18.12
N GLU A 132 -0.45 -10.78 19.41
CA GLU A 132 -1.19 -10.03 20.43
C GLU A 132 -0.60 -8.64 20.64
N LYS A 133 0.73 -8.50 20.62
CA LYS A 133 1.39 -7.20 20.76
C LYS A 133 1.16 -6.33 19.53
N ALA A 134 1.24 -6.89 18.32
CA ALA A 134 0.97 -6.19 17.08
C ALA A 134 -0.48 -5.64 17.04
N ILE A 135 -1.46 -6.46 17.44
CA ILE A 135 -2.86 -6.01 17.54
C ILE A 135 -3.05 -4.97 18.63
N SER A 136 -2.43 -5.16 19.80
CA SER A 136 -2.50 -4.16 20.89
C SER A 136 -1.94 -2.81 20.48
N ILE A 137 -0.84 -2.79 19.71
CA ILE A 137 -0.26 -1.54 19.19
C ILE A 137 -1.26 -0.87 18.24
N GLN A 138 -1.81 -1.61 17.27
CA GLN A 138 -2.78 -1.05 16.32
C GLN A 138 -4.08 -0.59 17.01
N ASN A 139 -4.52 -1.26 18.08
CA ASN A 139 -5.64 -0.80 18.92
C ASN A 139 -5.33 0.54 19.62
N ASN A 140 -4.08 0.76 20.03
CA ASN A 140 -3.64 2.03 20.62
C ASN A 140 -3.52 3.15 19.56
N LEU A 141 -3.07 2.81 18.36
CA LEU A 141 -3.02 3.76 17.24
C LEU A 141 -4.43 4.17 16.78
N GLY A 142 -5.41 3.28 16.86
CA GLY A 142 -6.82 3.59 16.55
C GLY A 142 -7.11 3.74 15.06
N SER A 143 -6.36 3.06 14.18
CA SER A 143 -6.60 2.99 12.74
C SER A 143 -7.94 2.31 12.39
N ASP A 144 -8.56 2.71 11.29
CA ASP A 144 -9.80 2.10 10.81
C ASP A 144 -9.59 0.65 10.37
N ILE A 145 -8.52 0.40 9.63
CA ILE A 145 -8.15 -0.93 9.11
C ILE A 145 -6.81 -1.33 9.71
N MET A 146 -6.79 -2.50 10.35
CA MET A 146 -5.61 -3.11 10.93
C MET A 146 -5.22 -4.33 10.12
N MET A 147 -3.93 -4.59 10.04
CA MET A 147 -3.41 -5.81 9.42
C MET A 147 -3.11 -6.88 10.46
N SER A 148 -3.50 -8.12 10.17
CA SER A 148 -3.06 -9.28 10.95
C SER A 148 -1.54 -9.40 10.93
N PHE A 149 -0.95 -9.89 12.03
CA PHE A 149 0.46 -10.22 12.06
C PHE A 149 0.71 -11.52 11.28
N ASP A 150 1.74 -11.51 10.45
CA ASP A 150 2.07 -12.59 9.52
C ASP A 150 3.58 -12.79 9.43
N GLU A 151 3.98 -13.94 8.89
CA GLU A 151 5.33 -14.14 8.39
C GLU A 151 5.32 -13.99 6.87
N CYS A 152 6.20 -13.11 6.36
CA CYS A 152 6.37 -12.85 4.94
C CYS A 152 7.60 -13.61 4.40
N PRO A 153 7.45 -14.82 3.82
CA PRO A 153 8.56 -15.52 3.18
C PRO A 153 9.00 -14.77 1.90
N GLN A 154 10.27 -14.92 1.50
CA GLN A 154 10.68 -14.47 0.15
C GLN A 154 10.03 -15.35 -0.90
N PHE A 155 9.82 -14.78 -2.09
CA PHE A 155 9.18 -15.47 -3.19
C PHE A 155 9.86 -16.80 -3.58
N TYR A 156 11.20 -16.82 -3.62
CA TYR A 156 11.99 -17.99 -4.03
C TYR A 156 12.39 -18.92 -2.89
N GLN A 157 11.72 -18.86 -1.73
CA GLN A 157 11.98 -19.83 -0.65
C GLN A 157 11.50 -21.24 -1.03
N PRO A 158 12.14 -22.30 -0.51
CA PRO A 158 11.69 -23.67 -0.75
C PRO A 158 10.25 -23.91 -0.29
N TYR A 159 9.53 -24.75 -1.02
CA TYR A 159 8.13 -25.09 -0.74
C TYR A 159 7.87 -25.44 0.74
N ASP A 160 8.69 -26.31 1.33
CA ASP A 160 8.54 -26.73 2.74
C ASP A 160 8.68 -25.59 3.74
N TYR A 161 9.50 -24.58 3.42
CA TYR A 161 9.62 -23.38 4.24
C TYR A 161 8.35 -22.54 4.12
N VAL A 162 7.90 -22.28 2.89
CA VAL A 162 6.69 -21.49 2.63
C VAL A 162 5.46 -22.14 3.27
N LYS A 163 5.33 -23.47 3.17
CA LYS A 163 4.25 -24.23 3.80
C LYS A 163 4.19 -24.00 5.32
N LYS A 164 5.33 -24.16 6.02
CA LYS A 164 5.40 -23.89 7.47
C LYS A 164 5.08 -22.43 7.81
N SER A 165 5.49 -21.52 6.95
CA SER A 165 5.24 -20.09 7.09
C SER A 165 3.75 -19.75 6.96
N ILE A 166 3.04 -20.28 5.96
CA ILE A 166 1.59 -20.03 5.81
C ILE A 166 0.76 -20.65 6.95
N GLU A 167 1.18 -21.82 7.44
CA GLU A 167 0.52 -22.49 8.57
C GLU A 167 0.68 -21.65 9.84
N ARG A 168 1.87 -21.06 10.06
CA ARG A 168 2.14 -20.13 11.16
C ARG A 168 1.32 -18.84 11.00
N THR A 169 1.31 -18.24 9.81
CA THR A 169 0.51 -17.04 9.51
C THR A 169 -0.98 -17.27 9.83
N SER A 170 -1.53 -18.44 9.51
CA SER A 170 -2.92 -18.77 9.84
C SER A 170 -3.17 -18.85 11.35
N ARG A 171 -2.29 -19.53 12.10
CA ARG A 171 -2.37 -19.58 13.58
C ARG A 171 -2.19 -18.19 14.21
N TRP A 172 -1.30 -17.37 13.66
CA TRP A 172 -1.08 -15.99 14.10
C TRP A 172 -2.29 -15.10 13.82
N ALA A 173 -2.97 -15.30 12.68
CA ALA A 173 -4.19 -14.59 12.35
C ALA A 173 -5.32 -14.90 13.33
N GLU A 174 -5.50 -16.17 13.70
CA GLU A 174 -6.47 -16.57 14.72
C GLU A 174 -6.16 -15.93 16.09
N ARG A 175 -4.88 -15.93 16.50
CA ARG A 175 -4.43 -15.28 17.74
C ARG A 175 -4.68 -13.77 17.71
N GLY A 176 -4.38 -13.12 16.58
CA GLY A 176 -4.64 -11.70 16.38
C GLY A 176 -6.13 -11.36 16.47
N LEU A 177 -6.98 -12.17 15.84
CA LEU A 177 -8.43 -12.01 15.90
C LEU A 177 -8.97 -12.11 17.34
N LYS A 178 -8.49 -13.09 18.11
CA LYS A 178 -8.82 -13.23 19.55
C LYS A 178 -8.31 -12.07 20.40
N ALA A 179 -7.17 -11.47 20.02
CA ALA A 179 -6.56 -10.37 20.75
C ALA A 179 -7.19 -9.00 20.45
N HIS A 180 -7.98 -8.88 19.38
CA HIS A 180 -8.59 -7.61 18.96
C HIS A 180 -9.65 -7.13 19.95
N ARG A 181 -9.41 -5.96 20.58
CA ARG A 181 -10.28 -5.41 21.64
C ARG A 181 -11.27 -4.35 21.15
N ARG A 182 -11.19 -3.96 19.88
CA ARG A 182 -11.94 -2.84 19.30
C ARG A 182 -12.74 -3.22 18.04
N PRO A 183 -13.50 -4.33 18.05
CA PRO A 183 -14.20 -4.80 16.85
C PRO A 183 -15.37 -3.90 16.41
N HIS A 184 -15.72 -2.88 17.20
CA HIS A 184 -16.81 -1.95 16.91
C HIS A 184 -16.37 -0.72 16.10
N ASP A 185 -15.06 -0.42 16.06
CA ASP A 185 -14.53 0.75 15.34
C ASP A 185 -13.21 0.50 14.58
N GLN A 186 -12.62 -0.70 14.65
CA GLN A 186 -11.51 -1.10 13.78
C GLN A 186 -11.78 -2.46 13.14
N GLY A 187 -11.54 -2.57 11.83
CA GLY A 187 -11.57 -3.85 11.11
C GLY A 187 -10.19 -4.49 11.02
N LEU A 188 -10.10 -5.80 11.14
CA LEU A 188 -8.85 -6.56 11.01
C LEU A 188 -8.83 -7.30 9.66
N PHE A 189 -7.81 -7.10 8.83
CA PHE A 189 -7.65 -7.82 7.56
C PHE A 189 -6.72 -9.03 7.73
N GLY A 190 -7.09 -10.15 7.13
CA GLY A 190 -6.23 -11.32 7.00
C GLY A 190 -5.19 -11.13 5.89
N ILE A 191 -4.03 -11.79 5.96
CA ILE A 191 -2.98 -11.71 4.95
C ILE A 191 -2.73 -13.08 4.33
N VAL A 192 -3.15 -13.25 3.09
CA VAL A 192 -2.87 -14.46 2.31
C VAL A 192 -1.40 -14.47 1.94
N GLN A 193 -0.74 -15.59 2.25
CA GLN A 193 0.65 -15.88 1.94
C GLN A 193 0.74 -17.13 1.05
N GLY A 194 1.95 -17.46 0.58
CA GLY A 194 2.17 -18.67 -0.23
C GLY A 194 3.17 -18.51 -1.37
N ALA A 195 3.83 -17.36 -1.48
CA ALA A 195 4.79 -17.08 -2.55
C ALA A 195 4.19 -17.37 -3.94
N GLY A 196 4.94 -18.05 -4.82
CA GLY A 196 4.50 -18.48 -6.15
C GLY A 196 3.71 -19.79 -6.21
N PHE A 197 3.43 -20.44 -5.07
CA PHE A 197 2.80 -21.77 -5.04
C PHE A 197 1.28 -21.70 -4.96
N GLU A 198 0.58 -22.14 -6.01
CA GLU A 198 -0.88 -22.06 -6.11
C GLU A 198 -1.61 -22.84 -5.00
N ASP A 199 -1.15 -24.05 -4.71
CA ASP A 199 -1.74 -24.92 -3.68
C ASP A 199 -1.60 -24.32 -2.28
N LEU A 200 -0.45 -23.71 -1.98
CA LEU A 200 -0.23 -23.00 -0.71
C LEU A 200 -1.07 -21.72 -0.62
N ARG A 201 -1.24 -20.98 -1.71
CA ARG A 201 -2.14 -19.81 -1.78
C ARG A 201 -3.59 -20.22 -1.57
N ARG A 202 -4.00 -21.36 -2.14
CA ARG A 202 -5.33 -21.97 -1.94
C ARG A 202 -5.56 -22.36 -0.49
N GLN A 203 -4.59 -23.01 0.15
CA GLN A 203 -4.65 -23.35 1.56
C GLN A 203 -4.74 -22.08 2.43
N SER A 204 -3.85 -21.11 2.23
CA SER A 204 -3.83 -19.87 3.02
C SER A 204 -5.13 -19.07 2.85
N ALA A 205 -5.66 -18.95 1.64
CA ALA A 205 -6.93 -18.28 1.40
C ALA A 205 -8.09 -19.02 2.09
N HIS A 206 -8.17 -20.35 1.97
CA HIS A 206 -9.20 -21.14 2.64
C HIS A 206 -9.18 -20.95 4.16
N ASP A 207 -7.99 -21.08 4.78
CA ASP A 207 -7.83 -20.96 6.23
C ASP A 207 -8.26 -19.58 6.74
N LEU A 208 -7.85 -18.50 6.07
CA LEU A 208 -8.21 -17.13 6.45
C LEU A 208 -9.67 -16.79 6.15
N VAL A 209 -10.22 -17.28 5.04
CA VAL A 209 -11.64 -17.06 4.68
C VAL A 209 -12.56 -17.72 5.71
N SER A 210 -12.18 -18.89 6.23
CA SER A 210 -12.93 -19.57 7.29
C SER A 210 -13.06 -18.75 8.59
N MET A 211 -12.19 -17.74 8.79
CA MET A 211 -12.21 -16.83 9.94
C MET A 211 -13.06 -15.55 9.72
N ASP A 212 -13.63 -15.35 8.52
CA ASP A 212 -14.51 -14.23 8.16
C ASP A 212 -13.97 -12.83 8.50
N PHE A 213 -12.74 -12.53 8.08
CA PHE A 213 -12.20 -11.17 8.17
C PHE A 213 -13.03 -10.18 7.31
N PRO A 214 -13.14 -8.90 7.71
CA PRO A 214 -13.77 -7.84 6.91
C PRO A 214 -13.07 -7.53 5.59
N GLY A 215 -11.82 -7.97 5.39
CA GLY A 215 -11.08 -7.84 4.15
C GLY A 215 -9.84 -8.73 4.13
N TYR A 216 -9.29 -8.91 2.94
CA TYR A 216 -8.20 -9.85 2.69
C TYR A 216 -7.08 -9.19 1.89
N SER A 217 -5.88 -9.26 2.44
CA SER A 217 -4.68 -8.79 1.78
C SER A 217 -3.93 -9.92 1.11
N ILE A 218 -3.19 -9.58 0.06
CA ILE A 218 -2.30 -10.46 -0.68
C ILE A 218 -0.88 -10.02 -0.33
N GLY A 219 -0.24 -10.78 0.56
CA GLY A 219 1.13 -10.55 1.01
C GLY A 219 2.14 -11.43 0.26
N GLY A 220 3.43 -11.19 0.51
CA GLY A 220 4.52 -11.99 -0.05
C GLY A 220 4.71 -11.84 -1.55
N LEU A 221 4.28 -10.69 -2.10
CA LEU A 221 4.52 -10.21 -3.46
C LEU A 221 5.19 -8.84 -3.40
N ALA A 222 5.76 -8.37 -4.51
CA ALA A 222 6.70 -7.27 -4.62
C ALA A 222 7.95 -7.43 -3.74
N VAL A 223 8.43 -8.67 -3.60
CA VAL A 223 9.57 -9.03 -2.72
C VAL A 223 10.74 -9.68 -3.46
N GLY A 224 10.74 -9.63 -4.79
CA GLY A 224 11.87 -10.01 -5.64
C GLY A 224 11.49 -10.77 -6.90
N GLU A 225 10.22 -11.16 -7.02
CA GLU A 225 9.69 -11.80 -8.22
C GLU A 225 9.57 -10.84 -9.40
N THR A 226 9.44 -11.40 -10.59
CA THR A 226 9.14 -10.65 -11.82
C THR A 226 7.68 -10.21 -11.85
N HIS A 227 7.39 -9.19 -12.65
CA HIS A 227 6.02 -8.72 -12.87
C HIS A 227 5.10 -9.82 -13.44
N GLU A 228 5.63 -10.70 -14.28
CA GLU A 228 4.90 -11.85 -14.83
C GLU A 228 4.54 -12.88 -13.73
N GLU A 229 5.50 -13.20 -12.86
CA GLU A 229 5.27 -14.11 -11.73
C GLU A 229 4.24 -13.53 -10.75
N MET A 230 4.34 -12.25 -10.40
CA MET A 230 3.36 -11.57 -9.56
C MET A 230 1.95 -11.66 -10.17
N ASN A 231 1.83 -11.35 -11.47
CA ASN A 231 0.57 -11.42 -12.20
C ASN A 231 -0.02 -12.84 -12.22
N ALA A 232 0.81 -13.86 -12.47
CA ALA A 232 0.37 -15.26 -12.44
C ALA A 232 -0.17 -15.66 -11.06
N VAL A 233 0.45 -15.19 -9.97
CA VAL A 233 -0.05 -15.44 -8.61
C VAL A 233 -1.40 -14.76 -8.37
N LEU A 234 -1.56 -13.53 -8.85
CA LEU A 234 -2.81 -12.80 -8.71
C LEU A 234 -3.97 -13.45 -9.47
N ASP A 235 -3.71 -14.05 -10.64
CA ASP A 235 -4.73 -14.70 -11.49
C ASP A 235 -5.48 -15.80 -10.74
N PHE A 236 -4.78 -16.63 -9.95
CA PHE A 236 -5.44 -17.66 -9.15
C PHE A 236 -5.77 -17.21 -7.72
N THR A 237 -5.01 -16.28 -7.11
CA THR A 237 -5.21 -15.92 -5.69
C THR A 237 -6.49 -15.11 -5.47
N THR A 238 -6.76 -14.14 -6.33
CA THR A 238 -7.91 -13.24 -6.18
C THR A 238 -9.24 -13.96 -6.30
N GLN A 239 -9.31 -15.02 -7.11
CA GLN A 239 -10.50 -15.86 -7.31
C GLN A 239 -10.90 -16.65 -6.07
N LEU A 240 -9.97 -16.85 -5.13
CA LEU A 240 -10.19 -17.56 -3.87
C LEU A 240 -10.81 -16.67 -2.80
N LEU A 241 -10.85 -15.35 -3.02
CA LEU A 241 -11.26 -14.37 -2.01
C LEU A 241 -12.71 -13.91 -2.21
N PRO A 242 -13.49 -13.74 -1.13
CA PRO A 242 -14.89 -13.34 -1.21
C PRO A 242 -15.11 -12.06 -2.02
N GLU A 243 -16.18 -12.05 -2.82
CA GLU A 243 -16.50 -10.91 -3.68
C GLU A 243 -17.09 -9.72 -2.94
N ASN A 244 -17.66 -9.95 -1.77
CA ASN A 244 -18.27 -8.95 -0.91
C ASN A 244 -17.27 -8.35 0.10
N LYS A 245 -15.97 -8.61 -0.08
CA LYS A 245 -14.88 -8.14 0.78
C LYS A 245 -13.80 -7.48 -0.09
N PRO A 246 -13.11 -6.44 0.40
CA PRO A 246 -12.07 -5.78 -0.35
C PRO A 246 -10.80 -6.63 -0.41
N ARG A 247 -10.07 -6.51 -1.52
CA ARG A 247 -8.81 -7.21 -1.78
C ARG A 247 -7.65 -6.21 -1.84
N TYR A 248 -6.65 -6.37 -0.97
CA TYR A 248 -5.54 -5.42 -0.85
C TYR A 248 -4.20 -6.06 -1.24
N LEU A 249 -3.59 -5.59 -2.33
CA LEU A 249 -2.24 -6.01 -2.74
C LEU A 249 -1.19 -5.12 -2.06
N MET A 250 -0.38 -5.73 -1.19
CA MET A 250 0.56 -5.01 -0.33
C MET A 250 1.85 -4.64 -1.08
N GLY A 251 2.30 -3.40 -0.94
CA GLY A 251 3.65 -2.96 -1.37
C GLY A 251 3.83 -2.65 -2.86
N VAL A 252 2.78 -2.69 -3.67
CA VAL A 252 2.83 -2.44 -5.11
C VAL A 252 2.50 -0.97 -5.44
N GLY A 253 3.36 -0.32 -6.24
CA GLY A 253 3.19 1.09 -6.61
C GLY A 253 3.70 1.50 -7.98
N ALA A 254 4.14 0.56 -8.81
CA ALA A 254 4.44 0.85 -10.21
C ALA A 254 3.11 1.04 -10.99
N PRO A 255 2.97 2.08 -11.83
CA PRO A 255 1.70 2.40 -12.48
C PRO A 255 1.05 1.24 -13.25
N ASP A 256 1.84 0.50 -14.02
CA ASP A 256 1.42 -0.69 -14.76
C ASP A 256 0.97 -1.82 -13.85
N SER A 257 1.70 -2.08 -12.76
CA SER A 257 1.31 -3.08 -11.75
C SER A 257 0.00 -2.74 -11.05
N LEU A 258 -0.33 -1.45 -10.86
CA LEU A 258 -1.64 -1.06 -10.33
C LEU A 258 -2.76 -1.45 -11.29
N ILE A 259 -2.62 -1.14 -12.58
CA ILE A 259 -3.63 -1.48 -13.60
C ILE A 259 -3.75 -3.00 -13.73
N ASP A 260 -2.63 -3.71 -13.81
CA ASP A 260 -2.61 -5.17 -13.94
C ASP A 260 -3.19 -5.90 -12.71
N GLY A 261 -2.98 -5.36 -11.51
CA GLY A 261 -3.62 -5.86 -10.30
C GLY A 261 -5.13 -5.62 -10.29
N VAL A 262 -5.58 -4.47 -10.79
CA VAL A 262 -7.03 -4.16 -10.89
C VAL A 262 -7.73 -5.08 -11.88
N ILE A 263 -7.12 -5.34 -13.04
CA ILE A 263 -7.62 -6.31 -14.02
C ILE A 263 -7.82 -7.69 -13.38
N ARG A 264 -6.96 -8.04 -12.41
CA ARG A 264 -7.02 -9.28 -11.63
C ARG A 264 -7.87 -9.17 -10.37
N GLY A 265 -8.66 -8.10 -10.23
CA GLY A 265 -9.65 -7.94 -9.18
C GLY A 265 -9.08 -7.51 -7.82
N VAL A 266 -7.96 -6.79 -7.78
CA VAL A 266 -7.47 -6.09 -6.57
C VAL A 266 -8.16 -4.72 -6.41
N ASP A 267 -8.52 -4.35 -5.18
CA ASP A 267 -9.22 -3.11 -4.84
C ASP A 267 -8.31 -2.04 -4.21
N MET A 268 -7.25 -2.43 -3.50
CA MET A 268 -6.39 -1.51 -2.75
C MET A 268 -4.92 -1.79 -3.00
N PHE A 269 -4.10 -0.74 -2.99
CA PHE A 269 -2.65 -0.79 -3.16
C PHE A 269 -1.98 0.22 -2.23
N ASP A 270 -0.72 0.01 -1.89
CA ASP A 270 0.13 0.97 -1.20
C ASP A 270 1.57 0.85 -1.69
N CYS A 271 2.32 1.96 -1.67
CA CYS A 271 3.76 1.87 -1.86
C CYS A 271 4.49 3.13 -1.40
N VAL A 272 5.71 2.96 -0.90
CA VAL A 272 6.62 4.08 -0.66
C VAL A 272 7.27 4.62 -1.93
N LEU A 273 7.22 3.86 -3.04
CA LEU A 273 7.87 4.19 -4.31
C LEU A 273 7.66 5.65 -4.75
N PRO A 274 6.43 6.18 -4.94
CA PRO A 274 6.20 7.51 -5.50
C PRO A 274 6.91 8.61 -4.71
N THR A 275 6.82 8.59 -3.38
CA THR A 275 7.51 9.59 -2.56
C THR A 275 9.01 9.32 -2.51
N ARG A 276 9.46 8.06 -2.41
CA ARG A 276 10.90 7.73 -2.30
C ARG A 276 11.69 8.21 -3.52
N ILE A 277 11.20 7.93 -4.73
CA ILE A 277 11.89 8.29 -5.96
C ILE A 277 11.77 9.79 -6.28
N ALA A 278 10.66 10.42 -5.88
CA ALA A 278 10.45 11.85 -6.03
C ALA A 278 11.51 12.66 -5.29
N ARG A 279 11.85 12.26 -4.05
CA ARG A 279 12.90 12.92 -3.26
C ARG A 279 14.28 12.85 -3.91
N ASN A 280 14.50 11.84 -4.76
CA ASN A 280 15.72 11.68 -5.54
C ASN A 280 15.63 12.34 -6.94
N GLY A 281 14.51 13.04 -7.24
CA GLY A 281 14.29 13.76 -8.49
C GLY A 281 13.80 12.88 -9.65
N THR A 282 13.26 11.70 -9.38
CA THR A 282 12.57 10.90 -10.41
C THR A 282 11.05 11.06 -10.27
N CYS A 283 10.39 11.45 -11.35
CA CYS A 283 8.97 11.75 -11.41
C CYS A 283 8.24 10.80 -12.37
N MET A 284 7.00 10.46 -12.04
CA MET A 284 6.08 9.71 -12.89
C MET A 284 5.27 10.72 -13.71
N THR A 285 5.24 10.62 -15.04
CA THR A 285 4.49 11.54 -15.90
C THR A 285 3.62 10.81 -16.91
N SER A 286 2.71 11.51 -17.57
CA SER A 286 1.90 11.01 -18.69
C SER A 286 2.73 10.42 -19.84
N GLN A 287 4.02 10.79 -19.92
CA GLN A 287 4.97 10.36 -20.96
C GLN A 287 6.06 9.44 -20.40
N GLY A 288 5.85 8.88 -19.20
CA GLY A 288 6.74 7.92 -18.59
C GLY A 288 7.61 8.48 -17.47
N ARG A 289 8.71 7.76 -17.20
CA ARG A 289 9.67 8.13 -16.17
C ARG A 289 10.50 9.34 -16.58
N LEU A 290 10.49 10.38 -15.75
CA LEU A 290 11.29 11.60 -15.95
C LEU A 290 12.26 11.82 -14.79
N VAL A 291 13.56 11.95 -15.06
CA VAL A 291 14.57 12.32 -14.05
C VAL A 291 14.89 13.82 -14.16
N VAL A 292 14.22 14.65 -13.36
CA VAL A 292 14.23 16.12 -13.54
C VAL A 292 15.61 16.72 -13.25
N LYS A 293 16.49 16.00 -12.54
CA LYS A 293 17.88 16.39 -12.28
C LYS A 293 18.79 16.35 -13.53
N ASN A 294 18.34 15.74 -14.63
CA ASN A 294 19.13 15.61 -15.86
C ASN A 294 19.49 16.97 -16.47
N ALA A 295 20.63 17.05 -17.16
CA ALA A 295 21.14 18.31 -17.72
C ALA A 295 20.20 18.94 -18.76
N GLN A 296 19.49 18.12 -19.55
CA GLN A 296 18.55 18.57 -20.58
C GLN A 296 17.41 19.47 -20.05
N PHE A 297 17.11 19.39 -18.75
CA PHE A 297 16.04 20.17 -18.13
C PHE A 297 16.53 21.50 -17.51
N ALA A 298 17.79 21.90 -17.73
CA ALA A 298 18.36 23.13 -17.16
C ALA A 298 17.65 24.40 -17.62
N GLU A 299 17.18 24.42 -18.88
CA GLU A 299 16.49 25.55 -19.51
C GLU A 299 15.09 25.12 -20.03
N ASP A 300 14.56 24.01 -19.51
CA ASP A 300 13.21 23.55 -19.84
C ASP A 300 12.17 24.32 -19.01
N PHE A 301 11.58 25.36 -19.60
CA PHE A 301 10.56 26.20 -18.98
C PHE A 301 9.13 25.63 -19.10
N THR A 302 8.97 24.37 -19.51
CA THR A 302 7.67 23.68 -19.54
C THR A 302 7.35 23.04 -18.18
N PRO A 303 6.07 22.71 -17.90
CA PRO A 303 5.69 22.01 -16.66
C PRO A 303 6.33 20.62 -16.55
N LEU A 304 6.37 20.07 -15.33
CA LEU A 304 6.92 18.73 -15.08
C LEU A 304 6.23 17.67 -15.96
N ASP A 305 4.91 17.71 -16.03
CA ASP A 305 4.06 16.87 -16.88
C ASP A 305 3.03 17.76 -17.59
N PRO A 306 2.98 17.76 -18.94
CA PRO A 306 2.06 18.62 -19.69
C PRO A 306 0.57 18.26 -19.52
N GLU A 307 0.25 17.06 -19.03
CA GLU A 307 -1.14 16.60 -18.85
C GLU A 307 -1.55 16.53 -17.38
N CYS A 308 -0.71 17.02 -16.48
CA CYS A 308 -0.98 17.04 -15.05
C CYS A 308 -1.40 18.44 -14.60
N ASP A 309 -2.47 18.51 -13.84
CA ASP A 309 -3.04 19.74 -13.31
C ASP A 309 -2.80 19.89 -11.80
N CYS A 310 -1.84 19.15 -11.25
CA CYS A 310 -1.41 19.25 -9.87
C CYS A 310 -0.78 20.62 -9.56
N TYR A 311 -0.70 20.99 -8.27
CA TYR A 311 -0.06 22.24 -7.82
C TYR A 311 1.33 22.45 -8.43
N THR A 312 2.16 21.41 -8.48
CA THR A 312 3.51 21.52 -9.05
C THR A 312 3.50 21.86 -10.54
N CYS A 313 2.69 21.16 -11.35
CA CYS A 313 2.66 21.35 -12.79
C CYS A 313 2.00 22.66 -13.22
N LYS A 314 1.05 23.18 -12.44
CA LYS A 314 0.41 24.47 -12.71
C LYS A 314 1.29 25.68 -12.44
N ASN A 315 2.28 25.55 -11.54
CA ASN A 315 2.98 26.70 -10.97
C ASN A 315 4.49 26.73 -11.25
N TYR A 316 5.10 25.59 -11.58
CA TYR A 316 6.57 25.49 -11.67
C TYR A 316 7.04 24.79 -12.94
N THR A 317 8.21 25.22 -13.41
CA THR A 317 8.87 24.66 -14.59
C THR A 317 9.85 23.55 -14.21
N ARG A 318 10.19 22.69 -15.16
CA ARG A 318 11.25 21.67 -14.99
C ARG A 318 12.60 22.29 -14.64
N ALA A 319 12.96 23.43 -15.26
CA ALA A 319 14.17 24.18 -14.93
C ALA A 319 14.24 24.58 -13.46
N TYR A 320 13.14 25.12 -12.92
CA TYR A 320 13.07 25.51 -11.51
C TYR A 320 13.14 24.31 -10.57
N LEU A 321 12.38 23.24 -10.85
CA LEU A 321 12.42 22.00 -10.06
C LEU A 321 13.82 21.38 -10.05
N ARG A 322 14.49 21.36 -11.21
CA ARG A 322 15.87 20.89 -11.34
C ARG A 322 16.80 21.74 -10.49
N HIS A 323 16.68 23.06 -10.54
CA HIS A 323 17.50 23.97 -9.75
C HIS A 323 17.36 23.68 -8.24
N LEU A 324 16.13 23.61 -7.72
CA LEU A 324 15.88 23.30 -6.31
C LEU A 324 16.51 21.97 -5.89
N LEU A 325 16.35 20.91 -6.69
CA LEU A 325 16.92 19.59 -6.40
C LEU A 325 18.43 19.48 -6.58
N LYS A 326 19.06 20.44 -7.27
CA LYS A 326 20.52 20.57 -7.39
C LYS A 326 21.11 21.44 -6.28
N ALA A 327 20.31 22.35 -5.73
CA ALA A 327 20.65 23.19 -4.58
C ALA A 327 20.30 22.53 -3.23
N ASP A 328 19.84 21.27 -3.24
CA ASP A 328 19.39 20.52 -2.06
C ASP A 328 18.28 21.24 -1.25
N GLU A 329 17.46 22.02 -1.94
CA GLU A 329 16.33 22.73 -1.36
C GLU A 329 15.17 21.76 -1.06
N THR A 330 14.71 21.76 0.20
CA THR A 330 13.62 20.88 0.67
C THR A 330 12.33 21.13 -0.11
N PHE A 331 12.13 22.35 -0.61
CA PHE A 331 10.96 22.69 -1.40
C PHE A 331 10.90 21.90 -2.72
N GLY A 332 12.04 21.63 -3.37
CA GLY A 332 12.09 20.81 -4.59
C GLY A 332 11.64 19.36 -4.33
N ILE A 333 12.07 18.81 -3.20
CA ILE A 333 11.69 17.47 -2.72
C ILE A 333 10.17 17.39 -2.46
N ARG A 334 9.60 18.44 -1.85
CA ARG A 334 8.16 18.54 -1.58
C ARG A 334 7.35 18.59 -2.88
N LEU A 335 7.75 19.41 -3.85
CA LEU A 335 7.06 19.56 -5.14
C LEU A 335 7.05 18.25 -5.95
N THR A 336 8.19 17.57 -6.09
CA THR A 336 8.22 16.29 -6.81
C THR A 336 7.42 15.20 -6.09
N SER A 337 7.39 15.22 -4.76
CA SER A 337 6.61 14.24 -3.97
C SER A 337 5.11 14.49 -4.10
N TYR A 338 4.69 15.77 -4.09
CA TYR A 338 3.31 16.17 -4.36
C TYR A 338 2.87 15.64 -5.73
N HIS A 339 3.68 15.91 -6.77
CA HIS A 339 3.40 15.47 -8.13
C HIS A 339 3.24 13.96 -8.26
N ASN A 340 4.18 13.16 -7.73
CA ASN A 340 4.10 11.70 -7.86
C ASN A 340 2.91 11.07 -7.13
N LEU A 341 2.54 11.61 -5.96
CA LEU A 341 1.35 11.16 -5.25
C LEU A 341 0.08 11.52 -6.04
N TYR A 342 -0.02 12.76 -6.50
CA TYR A 342 -1.11 13.21 -7.35
C TYR A 342 -1.25 12.32 -8.60
N PHE A 343 -0.13 12.00 -9.25
CA PHE A 343 -0.10 11.14 -10.45
C PHE A 343 -0.77 9.78 -10.19
N LEU A 344 -0.39 9.06 -9.13
CA LEU A 344 -0.97 7.75 -8.83
C LEU A 344 -2.43 7.84 -8.37
N LEU A 345 -2.79 8.85 -7.58
CA LEU A 345 -4.18 9.07 -7.17
C LEU A 345 -5.09 9.38 -8.37
N ASN A 346 -4.61 10.20 -9.30
CA ASN A 346 -5.32 10.51 -10.53
C ASN A 346 -5.37 9.31 -11.49
N LEU A 347 -4.30 8.49 -11.55
CA LEU A 347 -4.32 7.23 -12.30
C LEU A 347 -5.43 6.31 -11.80
N MET A 348 -5.55 6.12 -10.49
CA MET A 348 -6.62 5.27 -9.92
C MET A 348 -8.01 5.86 -10.16
N LYS A 349 -8.15 7.19 -10.24
CA LYS A 349 -9.39 7.84 -10.67
C LYS A 349 -9.73 7.50 -12.13
N GLN A 350 -8.76 7.54 -13.03
CA GLN A 350 -8.96 7.16 -14.44
C GLN A 350 -9.29 5.67 -14.57
N VAL A 351 -8.63 4.80 -13.81
CA VAL A 351 -8.93 3.35 -13.78
C VAL A 351 -10.37 3.09 -13.32
N ARG A 352 -10.85 3.81 -12.28
CA ARG A 352 -12.25 3.71 -11.84
C ARG A 352 -13.23 4.13 -12.93
N GLN A 353 -12.93 5.21 -13.66
CA GLN A 353 -13.74 5.63 -14.80
C GLN A 353 -13.71 4.55 -15.89
N ALA A 354 -12.55 3.95 -16.13
CA ALA A 354 -12.42 2.92 -17.16
C ALA A 354 -13.20 1.64 -16.86
N ILE A 355 -13.31 1.26 -15.59
CA ILE A 355 -14.22 0.20 -15.14
C ILE A 355 -15.68 0.62 -15.34
N MET A 356 -16.02 1.85 -14.97
CA MET A 356 -17.38 2.38 -15.12
C MET A 356 -17.84 2.36 -16.58
N ASP A 357 -16.93 2.57 -17.53
CA ASP A 357 -17.22 2.66 -18.96
C ASP A 357 -16.98 1.34 -19.74
N ASP A 358 -16.59 0.26 -19.06
CA ASP A 358 -16.26 -1.06 -19.67
C ASP A 358 -15.17 -1.00 -20.76
N HIS A 359 -14.13 -0.18 -20.55
CA HIS A 359 -13.01 -0.04 -21.51
C HIS A 359 -11.62 -0.16 -20.84
N LEU A 360 -11.51 -0.93 -19.76
CA LEU A 360 -10.30 -1.02 -18.95
C LEU A 360 -9.09 -1.59 -19.72
N LEU A 361 -9.32 -2.52 -20.64
CA LEU A 361 -8.26 -3.12 -21.45
C LEU A 361 -7.69 -2.10 -22.44
N GLU A 362 -8.56 -1.33 -23.10
CA GLU A 362 -8.18 -0.25 -24.02
C GLU A 362 -7.44 0.85 -23.27
N PHE A 363 -7.91 1.21 -22.06
CA PHE A 363 -7.22 2.15 -21.19
C PHE A 363 -5.79 1.67 -20.86
N ARG A 364 -5.65 0.38 -20.50
CA ARG A 364 -4.34 -0.22 -20.20
C ARG A 364 -3.40 -0.16 -21.41
N GLU A 365 -3.88 -0.57 -22.59
CA GLU A 365 -3.08 -0.55 -23.82
C GLU A 365 -2.61 0.86 -24.17
N TYR A 366 -3.52 1.83 -24.14
CA TYR A 366 -3.20 3.24 -24.35
C TYR A 366 -2.18 3.76 -23.33
N PHE A 367 -2.37 3.44 -22.04
CA PHE A 367 -1.45 3.85 -20.99
C PHE A 367 -0.06 3.26 -21.21
N VAL A 368 0.04 1.96 -21.48
CA VAL A 368 1.30 1.25 -21.72
C VAL A 368 2.07 1.83 -22.91
N GLU A 369 1.36 2.12 -24.02
CA GLU A 369 1.97 2.74 -25.20
C GLU A 369 2.47 4.15 -24.90
N LYS A 370 1.62 4.98 -24.29
CA LYS A 370 1.90 6.39 -24.04
C LYS A 370 3.00 6.60 -23.01
N TYR A 371 2.98 5.82 -21.93
CA TYR A 371 4.00 5.84 -20.88
C TYR A 371 5.36 5.32 -21.37
N GLY A 372 5.38 4.60 -22.49
CA GLY A 372 6.60 4.10 -23.12
C GLY A 372 7.11 2.77 -22.58
N TYR A 373 6.27 1.99 -21.89
CA TYR A 373 6.62 0.64 -21.41
C TYR A 373 7.08 -0.28 -22.57
N ASN A 374 6.51 -0.10 -23.76
CA ASN A 374 6.89 -0.85 -24.96
C ASN A 374 8.23 -0.43 -25.58
N LYS A 375 8.79 0.73 -25.20
CA LYS A 375 9.98 1.34 -25.82
C LYS A 375 11.25 1.17 -24.98
N SER A 376 11.11 0.95 -23.67
CA SER A 376 12.22 0.83 -22.74
C SER A 376 11.83 -0.09 -21.59
N GLY A 377 12.63 -1.13 -21.33
CA GLY A 377 12.50 -1.98 -20.14
C GLY A 377 12.93 -1.31 -18.83
N ARG A 378 13.49 -0.09 -18.87
CA ARG A 378 13.85 0.68 -17.66
C ARG A 378 12.65 1.45 -17.10
N ASN A 379 11.67 0.71 -16.61
CA ASN A 379 10.63 1.27 -15.74
C ASN A 379 10.99 0.99 -14.27
N PHE A 380 10.26 1.57 -13.32
CA PHE A 380 10.73 1.89 -11.96
C PHE A 380 11.24 0.74 -11.11
#